data_AF-A0A942HDW5-F1
#
_entry.id   AF-A0A942HDW5-F1
#
_cell.length_a   1.000
_cell.length_b   1.000
_cell.length_c   1.000
_cell.angle_alpha   90.00
_cell.angle_beta   90.00
_cell.angle_gamma   90.00
#
_symmetry.space_group_name_H-M   'P 1'
#
loop_
_entity.id
_entity.type
_entity.pdbx_description
1 polymer ?
#
loop_
_entity_poly.entity_id
_entity_poly.type
_entity_poly.pdbx_seq_one_letter_code
_entity_poly.pdbx_strand_id
1 'polypeptide(L)'
;MLRPSPGLRRCALTLVLLAFLIAPAAAQPPLGPTPAEFFATDDRLTRLEQWVIAAADHQPGEPDQYSRALSQWNLTDLQALWVDLNAMARLMRDRSLGTFHVETRNRFWTRVVYSRRQMQALQRLACVAGGSLDASGAAMPVGSVRRECVGAFPVNTLPDSLKDVALWYGRERVRRGDDNLVWRRGALLHSDVAMLETPVLTQVGSESLPFGPKRFRRELLDGQTGAVTLTGIHWSLAEAAVGFVTPSGAAKPAPGQDPWVRSWYEATVTWMQGTDQHDEEHLNAALSLFPADSRLWFLAGCEHEAYASPAIQVALDGARDAGRLGTARDELRRARDAFVRSIEATPDNPEAHLHLGRVLTLLGDAEEAIPHLTAPHDTLPSIRLRYFNRMFLGAGLERVQRFSDAADAYDDAARLFPRAQSPLLARSALARRRDAYEPARDAVARLWALAPGADDDDPWWAYSVAHASGADALVTSVWEAVR
;
A
#
# COMPACT_ATOMS: atom_id res chain seq x y z
N MET A 1 9.57 16.55 15.24
CA MET A 1 8.10 16.45 15.13
C MET A 1 7.59 15.82 16.41
N LEU A 2 6.69 16.51 17.12
CA LEU A 2 6.08 16.06 18.36
C LEU A 2 5.22 14.82 18.05
N ARG A 3 5.54 13.66 18.64
CA ARG A 3 4.63 12.52 18.65
C ARG A 3 3.34 12.97 19.34
N PRO A 4 2.16 12.75 18.76
CA PRO A 4 0.92 12.99 19.48
C PRO A 4 0.92 12.07 20.72
N SER A 5 0.44 12.62 21.83
CA SER A 5 0.07 11.90 23.05
C SER A 5 -0.70 10.61 22.74
N PRO A 6 -0.68 9.58 23.62
CA PRO A 6 -1.45 8.35 23.43
C PRO A 6 -2.94 8.65 23.61
N GLY A 7 -3.55 9.24 22.58
CA GLY A 7 -4.96 9.59 22.50
C GLY A 7 -5.53 9.01 21.22
N LEU A 8 -6.52 8.12 21.38
CA LEU A 8 -7.40 7.58 20.33
C LEU A 8 -6.65 6.93 19.14
N ARG A 9 -6.48 5.61 19.20
CA ARG A 9 -6.05 4.84 18.03
C ARG A 9 -7.16 4.84 16.99
N ARG A 10 -6.99 5.64 15.94
CA ARG A 10 -7.82 5.58 14.73
C ARG A 10 -7.26 4.45 13.86
N CYS A 11 -7.98 3.35 13.71
CA CYS A 11 -7.65 2.36 12.67
C CYS A 11 -8.44 2.75 11.40
N ALA A 12 -7.75 3.00 10.29
CA ALA A 12 -8.40 3.38 9.05
C ALA A 12 -8.39 2.19 8.09
N LEU A 13 -9.37 1.31 8.20
CA LEU A 13 -9.50 0.16 7.30
C LEU A 13 -9.94 0.61 5.90
N THR A 14 -9.00 0.77 4.96
CA THR A 14 -9.33 1.15 3.59
C THR A 14 -9.89 -0.07 2.84
N LEU A 15 -11.15 -0.41 3.11
CA LEU A 15 -11.87 -1.44 2.39
C LEU A 15 -12.26 -0.96 1.00
N VAL A 16 -11.56 -1.42 -0.03
CA VAL A 16 -12.00 -1.21 -1.41
C VAL A 16 -13.08 -2.24 -1.77
N LEU A 17 -14.34 -1.80 -1.66
CA LEU A 17 -15.51 -2.61 -2.01
C LEU A 17 -15.87 -2.46 -3.49
N LEU A 18 -16.18 -3.56 -4.16
CA LEU A 18 -16.95 -3.52 -5.41
C LEU A 18 -18.43 -3.51 -5.03
N ALA A 19 -19.05 -2.34 -4.92
CA ALA A 19 -20.49 -2.27 -4.67
C ALA A 19 -21.27 -2.78 -5.90
N PHE A 20 -22.00 -3.90 -5.73
CA PHE A 20 -23.04 -4.33 -6.67
C PHE A 20 -24.33 -3.59 -6.32
N LEU A 21 -24.63 -2.49 -7.02
CA LEU A 21 -25.98 -1.95 -7.02
C LEU A 21 -26.83 -2.76 -8.00
N ILE A 22 -27.59 -3.72 -7.49
CA ILE A 22 -28.67 -4.37 -8.24
C ILE A 22 -29.84 -3.39 -8.25
N ALA A 23 -30.02 -2.66 -9.36
CA ALA A 23 -31.26 -1.96 -9.64
C ALA A 23 -32.30 -2.96 -10.18
N PRO A 24 -33.60 -2.86 -9.80
CA PRO A 24 -34.63 -3.72 -10.36
C PRO A 24 -34.86 -3.35 -11.83
N ALA A 25 -34.92 -4.39 -12.67
CA ALA A 25 -35.07 -4.26 -14.11
C ALA A 25 -36.48 -3.80 -14.51
N ALA A 26 -36.55 -2.82 -15.41
CA ALA A 26 -37.70 -2.61 -16.28
C ALA A 26 -37.25 -2.27 -17.72
N ALA A 27 -37.54 -3.23 -18.60
CA ALA A 27 -37.83 -3.14 -20.04
C ALA A 27 -37.00 -2.25 -20.99
N GLN A 28 -36.11 -2.90 -21.76
CA GLN A 28 -36.00 -2.88 -23.24
C GLN A 28 -34.74 -3.69 -23.64
N PRO A 29 -34.70 -4.40 -24.79
CA PRO A 29 -33.46 -5.02 -25.24
C PRO A 29 -32.54 -3.89 -25.74
N PRO A 30 -31.34 -3.66 -25.17
CA PRO A 30 -30.49 -2.61 -25.69
C PRO A 30 -29.96 -3.08 -27.05
N LEU A 31 -30.21 -2.28 -28.08
CA LEU A 31 -29.30 -2.16 -29.22
C LEU A 31 -27.87 -2.17 -28.66
N GLY A 32 -27.02 -3.11 -29.09
CA GLY A 32 -25.71 -3.35 -28.49
C GLY A 32 -24.94 -2.04 -28.29
N PRO A 33 -24.26 -1.83 -27.15
CA PRO A 33 -23.68 -0.53 -26.84
C PRO A 33 -22.59 -0.22 -27.86
N THR A 34 -22.77 0.84 -28.64
CA THR A 34 -21.66 1.52 -29.30
C THR A 34 -20.62 1.84 -28.23
N PRO A 35 -19.31 1.61 -28.47
CA PRO A 35 -18.30 1.99 -27.48
C PRO A 35 -18.43 3.49 -27.24
N ALA A 36 -18.74 3.87 -26.00
CA ALA A 36 -18.90 5.27 -25.63
C ALA A 36 -17.62 6.04 -26.01
N GLU A 37 -17.78 7.16 -26.72
CA GLU A 37 -16.68 8.11 -26.93
C GLU A 37 -16.63 9.07 -25.75
N PHE A 38 -15.43 9.29 -25.22
CA PHE A 38 -15.17 10.25 -24.16
C PHE A 38 -14.31 11.39 -24.69
N PHE A 39 -14.91 12.57 -24.79
CA PHE A 39 -14.25 13.77 -25.32
C PHE A 39 -13.45 14.48 -24.23
N ALA A 40 -12.18 14.76 -24.51
CA ALA A 40 -11.35 15.53 -23.59
C ALA A 40 -11.70 17.03 -23.61
N THR A 41 -11.73 17.64 -22.42
CA THR A 41 -11.85 19.09 -22.25
C THR A 41 -10.48 19.73 -22.19
N ASP A 42 -10.38 21.04 -22.46
CA ASP A 42 -9.09 21.74 -22.42
C ASP A 42 -8.51 21.81 -21.00
N ASP A 43 -9.35 21.92 -19.97
CA ASP A 43 -8.92 21.93 -18.57
C ASP A 43 -8.22 20.64 -18.12
N ARG A 44 -8.47 19.52 -18.81
CA ARG A 44 -7.77 18.26 -18.52
C ARG A 44 -6.29 18.33 -18.87
N LEU A 45 -5.95 18.96 -19.99
CA LEU A 45 -4.54 19.10 -20.37
C LEU A 45 -3.82 20.16 -19.55
N THR A 46 -4.52 21.19 -19.08
CA THR A 46 -3.98 22.10 -18.07
C THR A 46 -3.62 21.34 -16.79
N ARG A 47 -4.47 20.42 -16.33
CA ARG A 47 -4.17 19.56 -15.17
C ARG A 47 -3.01 18.60 -15.44
N LEU A 48 -2.94 17.99 -16.62
CA LEU A 48 -1.79 17.16 -16.98
C LEU A 48 -0.49 17.97 -16.98
N GLU A 49 -0.52 19.20 -17.50
CA GLU A 49 0.63 20.12 -17.47
C GLU A 49 1.05 20.44 -16.02
N GLN A 50 0.09 20.79 -15.16
CA GLN A 50 0.32 21.00 -13.73
C GLN A 50 0.92 19.76 -13.07
N TRP A 51 0.47 18.56 -13.43
CA TRP A 51 1.01 17.31 -12.91
C TRP A 51 2.44 17.06 -13.37
N VAL A 52 2.78 17.33 -14.64
CA VAL A 52 4.16 17.16 -15.15
C VAL A 52 5.12 18.09 -14.41
N ILE A 53 4.70 19.32 -14.12
CA ILE A 53 5.47 20.29 -13.32
C ILE A 53 5.58 19.81 -11.87
N ALA A 54 4.46 19.41 -11.26
CA ALA A 54 4.44 18.91 -9.88
C ALA A 54 5.35 17.68 -9.70
N ALA A 55 5.29 16.71 -10.61
CA ALA A 55 6.18 15.55 -10.58
C ALA A 55 7.65 15.96 -10.71
N ALA A 56 7.96 17.03 -11.45
CA ALA A 56 9.33 17.50 -11.60
C ALA A 56 9.85 18.29 -10.39
N ASP A 57 9.00 19.09 -9.75
CA ASP A 57 9.43 20.05 -8.72
C ASP A 57 9.14 19.63 -7.27
N HIS A 58 8.27 18.64 -7.05
CA HIS A 58 7.89 18.18 -5.71
C HIS A 58 9.10 17.65 -4.90
N GLN A 59 9.23 17.99 -3.62
CA GLN A 59 10.27 17.41 -2.79
C GLN A 59 9.79 16.10 -2.13
N PRO A 60 10.29 14.90 -2.53
CA PRO A 60 9.74 13.66 -2.02
C PRO A 60 9.98 13.54 -0.52
N GLY A 61 8.94 13.18 0.22
CA GLY A 61 8.92 13.09 1.67
C GLY A 61 8.64 14.40 2.40
N GLU A 62 8.36 15.49 1.69
CA GLU A 62 8.01 16.77 2.29
C GLU A 62 6.65 17.28 1.78
N PRO A 63 5.72 17.67 2.67
CA PRO A 63 4.53 18.40 2.26
C PRO A 63 4.94 19.75 1.66
N ASP A 64 4.61 19.97 0.39
CA ASP A 64 4.94 21.19 -0.33
C ASP A 64 3.72 21.75 -1.07
N GLN A 65 3.92 22.76 -1.91
CA GLN A 65 2.80 23.37 -2.64
C GLN A 65 2.18 22.43 -3.67
N TYR A 66 2.94 21.47 -4.19
CA TYR A 66 2.52 20.57 -5.24
C TYR A 66 1.70 19.40 -4.66
N SER A 67 2.18 18.77 -3.59
CA SER A 67 1.42 17.75 -2.86
C SER A 67 0.10 18.32 -2.34
N ARG A 68 0.12 19.51 -1.70
CA ARG A 68 -1.08 20.19 -1.22
C ARG A 68 -2.06 20.55 -2.33
N ALA A 69 -1.58 21.02 -3.48
CA ALA A 69 -2.45 21.34 -4.60
C ALA A 69 -3.17 20.08 -5.13
N LEU A 70 -2.45 18.98 -5.29
CA LEU A 70 -3.00 17.72 -5.78
C LEU A 70 -3.96 17.07 -4.77
N SER A 71 -3.74 17.25 -3.47
CA SER A 71 -4.62 16.70 -2.42
C SER A 71 -6.03 17.32 -2.45
N GLN A 72 -6.17 18.51 -3.04
CA GLN A 72 -7.46 19.21 -3.19
C GLN A 72 -8.24 18.80 -4.43
N TRP A 73 -7.68 17.96 -5.31
CA TRP A 73 -8.38 17.54 -6.52
C TRP A 73 -9.47 16.54 -6.19
N ASN A 74 -10.66 16.75 -6.78
CA ASN A 74 -11.77 15.82 -6.62
C ASN A 74 -11.53 14.51 -7.40
N LEU A 75 -12.34 13.49 -7.11
CA LEU A 75 -12.21 12.18 -7.74
C LEU A 75 -12.31 12.22 -9.27
N THR A 76 -13.24 13.00 -9.84
CA THR A 76 -13.43 13.11 -11.29
C THR A 76 -12.20 13.66 -12.00
N ASP A 77 -11.57 14.69 -11.41
CA ASP A 77 -10.34 15.29 -11.92
C ASP A 77 -9.16 14.32 -11.86
N LEU A 78 -9.03 13.56 -10.77
CA LEU A 78 -8.00 12.53 -10.62
C LEU A 78 -8.21 11.37 -11.62
N GLN A 79 -9.46 10.95 -11.85
CA GLN A 79 -9.78 9.92 -12.84
C GLN A 79 -9.48 10.39 -14.27
N ALA A 80 -9.77 11.66 -14.58
CA ALA A 80 -9.40 12.26 -15.85
C ALA A 80 -7.86 12.30 -16.03
N LEU A 81 -7.13 12.74 -14.99
CA LEU A 81 -5.67 12.70 -14.97
C LEU A 81 -5.15 11.28 -15.22
N TRP A 82 -5.72 10.25 -14.58
CA TRP A 82 -5.33 8.86 -14.79
C TRP A 82 -5.46 8.45 -16.27
N VAL A 83 -6.53 8.86 -16.96
CA VAL A 83 -6.71 8.63 -18.41
C VAL A 83 -5.63 9.34 -19.23
N ASP A 84 -5.35 10.60 -18.89
CA ASP A 84 -4.39 11.45 -19.60
C ASP A 84 -2.94 10.94 -19.43
N LEU A 85 -2.57 10.46 -18.24
CA LEU A 85 -1.28 9.83 -17.96
C LEU A 85 -1.09 8.55 -18.76
N ASN A 86 -2.12 7.70 -18.86
CA ASN A 86 -2.09 6.50 -19.70
C ASN A 86 -1.85 6.84 -21.19
N ALA A 87 -2.48 7.91 -21.68
CA ALA A 87 -2.28 8.37 -23.05
C ALA A 87 -0.87 8.96 -23.25
N MET A 88 -0.39 9.77 -22.30
CA MET A 88 0.96 10.34 -22.31
C MET A 88 2.03 9.25 -22.30
N ALA A 89 1.90 8.22 -21.44
CA ALA A 89 2.84 7.10 -21.36
C ALA A 89 2.92 6.28 -22.66
N ARG A 90 1.82 6.21 -23.42
CA ARG A 90 1.83 5.61 -24.75
C ARG A 90 2.55 6.51 -25.77
N LEU A 91 2.31 7.82 -25.73
CA LEU A 91 2.95 8.78 -26.64
C LEU A 91 4.44 9.00 -26.37
N MET A 92 4.89 8.83 -25.13
CA MET A 92 6.32 8.82 -24.79
C MET A 92 7.06 7.70 -25.53
N ARG A 93 6.39 6.59 -25.84
CA ARG A 93 6.93 5.43 -26.56
C ARG A 93 6.67 5.48 -28.06
N ASP A 94 5.47 5.86 -28.48
CA ASP A 94 5.08 5.94 -29.89
C ASP A 94 4.22 7.17 -30.13
N ARG A 95 4.80 8.16 -30.81
CA ARG A 95 4.18 9.45 -31.12
C ARG A 95 3.19 9.40 -32.28
N SER A 96 3.22 8.33 -33.07
CA SER A 96 2.30 8.15 -34.20
C SER A 96 0.89 7.77 -33.75
N LEU A 97 0.73 7.40 -32.48
CA LEU A 97 -0.56 7.04 -31.90
C LEU A 97 -1.53 8.23 -31.90
N GLY A 98 -2.66 8.05 -32.58
CA GLY A 98 -3.79 8.99 -32.58
C GLY A 98 -5.04 8.48 -31.88
N THR A 99 -5.03 7.24 -31.38
CA THR A 99 -6.20 6.59 -30.77
C THR A 99 -5.86 5.98 -29.41
N PHE A 100 -6.68 6.35 -28.43
CA PHE A 100 -6.53 5.97 -27.03
C PHE A 100 -7.80 5.29 -26.56
N HIS A 101 -7.64 4.25 -25.76
CA HIS A 101 -8.75 3.50 -25.21
C HIS A 101 -8.51 3.29 -23.72
N VAL A 102 -9.59 3.33 -22.97
CA VAL A 102 -9.62 3.03 -21.54
C VAL A 102 -10.53 1.83 -21.34
N GLU A 103 -10.06 0.84 -20.61
CA GLU A 103 -10.86 -0.30 -20.21
C GLU A 103 -11.81 0.11 -19.08
N THR A 104 -13.08 -0.24 -19.23
CA THR A 104 -14.13 -0.08 -18.22
C THR A 104 -14.23 -1.35 -17.39
N ARG A 105 -14.87 -1.28 -16.21
CA ARG A 105 -15.02 -2.42 -15.28
C ARG A 105 -15.62 -3.70 -15.89
N ASN A 106 -16.36 -3.58 -16.99
CA ASN A 106 -16.99 -4.71 -17.67
C ASN A 106 -16.19 -5.22 -18.88
N ARG A 107 -14.88 -4.91 -18.97
CA ARG A 107 -14.00 -5.20 -20.11
C ARG A 107 -14.43 -4.56 -21.44
N PHE A 108 -15.35 -3.60 -21.40
CA PHE A 108 -15.63 -2.75 -22.55
C PHE A 108 -14.56 -1.67 -22.67
N TRP A 109 -14.26 -1.29 -23.91
CA TRP A 109 -13.31 -0.23 -24.21
C TRP A 109 -14.04 1.06 -24.56
N THR A 110 -13.69 2.15 -23.89
CA THR A 110 -14.15 3.51 -24.19
C THR A 110 -13.04 4.20 -24.98
N ARG A 111 -13.38 4.76 -26.15
CA ARG A 111 -12.43 5.55 -26.94
C ARG A 111 -12.31 6.94 -26.34
N VAL A 112 -11.08 7.38 -26.08
CA VAL A 112 -10.79 8.74 -25.62
C VAL A 112 -10.45 9.61 -26.83
N VAL A 113 -11.24 10.64 -27.05
CA VAL A 113 -11.15 11.53 -28.22
C VAL A 113 -10.52 12.85 -27.80
N TYR A 114 -9.38 13.16 -28.41
CA TYR A 114 -8.69 14.44 -28.27
C TYR A 114 -8.83 15.26 -29.55
N SER A 115 -9.05 16.56 -29.42
CA SER A 115 -8.96 17.49 -30.54
C SER A 115 -7.53 17.56 -31.08
N ARG A 116 -7.33 18.12 -32.29
CA ARG A 116 -5.97 18.32 -32.84
C ARG A 116 -5.07 19.14 -31.92
N ARG A 117 -5.61 20.21 -31.32
CA ARG A 117 -4.89 21.07 -30.37
C ARG A 117 -4.51 20.29 -29.11
N GLN A 118 -5.44 19.49 -28.58
CA GLN A 118 -5.21 18.66 -27.41
C GLN A 118 -4.16 17.58 -27.69
N MET A 119 -4.19 16.93 -28.85
CA MET A 119 -3.18 15.96 -29.25
C MET A 119 -1.77 16.58 -29.30
N GLN A 120 -1.65 17.78 -29.88
CA GLN A 120 -0.37 18.51 -29.91
C GLN A 120 0.14 18.84 -28.51
N ALA A 121 -0.74 19.28 -27.60
CA ALA A 121 -0.38 19.55 -26.22
C ALA A 121 0.05 18.27 -25.48
N LEU A 122 -0.66 17.16 -25.65
CA LEU A 122 -0.32 15.86 -25.06
C LEU A 122 1.03 15.33 -25.59
N GLN A 123 1.27 15.44 -26.89
CA GLN A 123 2.55 15.10 -27.52
C GLN A 123 3.70 16.00 -27.02
N ARG A 124 3.44 17.27 -26.74
CA ARG A 124 4.42 18.21 -26.18
C ARG A 124 4.78 17.82 -24.76
N LEU A 125 3.79 17.55 -23.91
CA LEU A 125 3.99 17.11 -22.53
C LEU A 125 4.73 15.77 -22.47
N ALA A 126 4.43 14.83 -23.38
CA ALA A 126 5.20 13.59 -23.50
C ALA A 126 6.69 13.85 -23.83
N CYS A 127 7.02 14.83 -24.68
CA CYS A 127 8.41 15.20 -24.95
C CYS A 127 9.11 15.84 -23.74
N VAL A 128 8.39 16.71 -23.00
CA VAL A 128 8.89 17.35 -21.78
C VAL A 128 9.19 16.29 -20.72
N ALA A 129 8.21 15.44 -20.42
CA ALA A 129 8.30 14.34 -19.44
C ALA A 129 9.41 13.34 -19.79
N GLY A 130 9.62 13.08 -21.08
CA GLY A 130 10.70 12.20 -21.54
C GLY A 130 12.09 12.85 -21.58
N GLY A 131 12.23 14.15 -21.27
CA GLY A 131 13.51 14.85 -21.36
C GLY A 131 14.09 14.92 -22.79
N SER A 132 13.26 14.70 -23.82
CA SER A 132 13.69 14.58 -25.22
C SER A 132 13.82 15.92 -25.95
N LEU A 133 13.66 17.04 -25.24
CA LEU A 133 13.78 18.40 -25.76
C LEU A 133 15.16 19.02 -25.54
N ASP A 134 15.91 18.52 -24.56
CA ASP A 134 17.33 18.85 -24.38
C ASP A 134 18.18 18.02 -25.35
N ALA A 135 19.07 18.68 -26.09
CA ALA A 135 19.98 18.00 -27.01
C ALA A 135 20.89 16.98 -26.30
N SER A 136 21.22 17.20 -25.03
CA SER A 136 21.97 16.24 -24.21
C SER A 136 21.13 15.00 -23.87
N GLY A 137 19.84 15.16 -23.55
CA GLY A 137 18.87 14.08 -23.30
C GLY A 137 18.67 13.10 -24.47
N ALA A 138 19.15 13.47 -25.66
CA ALA A 138 19.17 12.61 -26.84
C ALA A 138 20.27 11.52 -26.80
N ALA A 139 21.28 11.64 -25.93
CA ALA A 139 22.34 10.65 -25.79
C ALA A 139 21.83 9.43 -24.99
N MET A 140 21.61 8.29 -25.66
CA MET A 140 21.50 6.89 -25.19
C MET A 140 20.62 6.10 -26.19
N PRO A 141 20.90 4.83 -26.53
CA PRO A 141 19.96 4.00 -27.29
C PRO A 141 19.10 3.11 -26.38
N VAL A 142 17.76 3.18 -26.56
CA VAL A 142 16.72 2.10 -26.61
C VAL A 142 15.32 2.77 -26.53
N GLY A 143 14.40 2.36 -27.42
CA GLY A 143 12.94 2.43 -27.19
C GLY A 143 12.13 3.70 -27.52
N SER A 144 12.34 4.34 -28.69
CA SER A 144 11.48 5.36 -29.38
C SER A 144 10.84 6.47 -28.53
N VAL A 145 11.11 7.77 -28.66
CA VAL A 145 11.36 8.64 -29.83
C VAL A 145 12.22 9.84 -29.38
N ARG A 146 13.28 10.20 -30.11
CA ARG A 146 14.19 11.30 -29.66
C ARG A 146 14.37 12.49 -30.63
N ARG A 147 14.29 12.33 -31.95
CA ARG A 147 14.58 13.45 -32.88
C ARG A 147 13.37 14.31 -33.23
N GLU A 148 12.17 13.72 -33.22
CA GLU A 148 10.94 14.43 -33.60
C GLU A 148 10.55 15.51 -32.59
N CYS A 149 10.89 15.33 -31.30
CA CYS A 149 10.54 16.27 -30.24
C CYS A 149 11.20 17.64 -30.42
N VAL A 150 12.50 17.70 -30.69
CA VAL A 150 13.25 18.96 -30.84
C VAL A 150 12.74 19.79 -32.02
N GLY A 151 12.43 19.13 -33.14
CA GLY A 151 11.91 19.80 -34.33
C GLY A 151 10.45 20.23 -34.18
N ALA A 152 9.60 19.38 -33.60
CA ALA A 152 8.17 19.67 -33.44
C ALA A 152 7.89 20.70 -32.33
N PHE A 153 8.69 20.71 -31.26
CA PHE A 153 8.50 21.54 -30.09
C PHE A 153 9.82 22.14 -29.59
N PRO A 154 10.35 23.19 -30.22
CA PRO A 154 11.61 23.80 -29.78
C PRO A 154 11.51 24.25 -28.31
N VAL A 155 12.47 23.84 -27.46
CA VAL A 155 12.42 24.07 -26.01
C VAL A 155 12.27 25.56 -25.63
N ASN A 156 12.81 26.46 -26.44
CA ASN A 156 12.72 27.91 -26.23
C ASN A 156 11.34 28.51 -26.56
N THR A 157 10.40 27.71 -27.06
CA THR A 157 9.00 28.12 -27.30
C THR A 157 8.05 27.67 -26.19
N LEU A 158 8.56 26.92 -25.20
CA LEU A 158 7.79 26.52 -24.03
C LEU A 158 7.67 27.67 -23.03
N PRO A 159 6.58 27.70 -22.22
CA PRO A 159 6.55 28.48 -20.99
C PRO A 159 7.76 28.16 -20.09
N ASP A 160 8.23 29.14 -19.32
CA ASP A 160 9.47 29.02 -18.52
C ASP A 160 9.45 27.80 -17.58
N SER A 161 8.33 27.55 -16.90
CA SER A 161 8.17 26.38 -16.03
C SER A 161 8.37 25.06 -16.78
N LEU A 162 7.75 24.90 -17.95
CA LEU A 162 7.92 23.69 -18.76
C LEU A 162 9.30 23.57 -19.39
N LYS A 163 9.94 24.71 -19.72
CA LYS A 163 11.31 24.73 -20.20
C LYS A 163 12.27 24.20 -19.13
N ASP A 164 12.17 24.69 -17.91
CA ASP A 164 13.04 24.26 -16.81
C ASP A 164 12.86 22.78 -16.50
N VAL A 165 11.61 22.32 -16.44
CA VAL A 165 11.26 20.91 -16.26
C VAL A 165 11.81 20.04 -17.40
N ALA A 166 11.65 20.45 -18.66
CA ALA A 166 12.15 19.71 -19.82
C ALA A 166 13.67 19.57 -19.79
N LEU A 167 14.38 20.65 -19.44
CA LEU A 167 15.84 20.64 -19.33
C LEU A 167 16.32 19.79 -18.14
N TRP A 168 15.59 19.81 -17.02
CA TRP A 168 15.91 18.96 -15.87
C TRP A 168 15.74 17.47 -16.19
N TYR A 169 14.59 17.05 -16.73
CA TYR A 169 14.39 15.67 -17.18
C TYR A 169 15.42 15.26 -18.23
N GLY A 170 15.81 16.15 -19.14
CA GLY A 170 16.84 15.90 -20.14
C GLY A 170 18.20 15.55 -19.53
N ARG A 171 18.69 16.38 -18.60
CA ARG A 171 19.95 16.13 -17.88
C ARG A 171 19.90 14.84 -17.07
N GLU A 172 18.82 14.62 -16.33
CA GLU A 172 18.66 13.44 -15.49
C GLU A 172 18.54 12.16 -16.31
N ARG A 173 17.89 12.20 -17.48
CA ARG A 173 17.84 11.08 -18.42
C ARG A 173 19.24 10.64 -18.83
N VAL A 174 20.14 11.58 -19.14
CA VAL A 174 21.54 11.27 -19.47
C VAL A 174 22.26 10.67 -18.26
N ARG A 175 22.09 11.29 -17.09
CA ARG A 175 22.76 10.89 -15.85
C ARG A 175 22.34 9.49 -15.39
N ARG A 176 21.04 9.18 -15.45
CA ARG A 176 20.45 7.91 -14.98
C ARG A 176 20.47 6.83 -16.06
N GLY A 177 20.50 7.21 -17.34
CA GLY A 177 20.47 6.28 -18.46
C GLY A 177 19.08 5.70 -18.77
N ASP A 178 18.02 6.28 -18.22
CA ASP A 178 16.62 5.89 -18.45
C ASP A 178 15.70 7.13 -18.50
N ASP A 179 14.47 6.98 -18.98
CA ASP A 179 13.43 8.02 -18.96
C ASP A 179 12.28 7.74 -17.97
N ASN A 180 12.58 6.93 -16.94
CA ASN A 180 11.60 6.55 -15.92
C ASN A 180 11.41 7.62 -14.85
N LEU A 181 12.24 8.67 -14.83
CA LEU A 181 12.25 9.62 -13.73
C LEU A 181 10.88 10.28 -13.51
N VAL A 182 10.18 10.69 -14.58
CA VAL A 182 8.82 11.27 -14.45
C VAL A 182 7.85 10.31 -13.78
N TRP A 183 7.97 9.00 -14.05
CA TRP A 183 7.11 7.97 -13.46
C TRP A 183 7.47 7.68 -12.02
N ARG A 184 8.76 7.57 -11.70
CA ARG A 184 9.23 7.39 -10.32
C ARG A 184 8.84 8.58 -9.44
N ARG A 185 9.00 9.80 -9.97
CA ARG A 185 8.60 11.04 -9.30
C ARG A 185 7.09 11.18 -9.14
N GLY A 186 6.33 10.85 -10.19
CA GLY A 186 4.87 10.85 -10.15
C GLY A 186 4.30 9.85 -9.15
N ALA A 187 4.92 8.68 -9.03
CA ALA A 187 4.57 7.70 -8.02
C ALA A 187 4.84 8.22 -6.60
N LEU A 188 6.03 8.79 -6.35
CA LEU A 188 6.37 9.39 -5.06
C LEU A 188 5.45 10.55 -4.69
N LEU A 189 5.18 11.47 -5.62
CA LEU A 189 4.26 12.57 -5.42
C LEU A 189 2.88 12.09 -4.95
N HIS A 190 2.33 11.06 -5.60
CA HIS A 190 1.03 10.53 -5.21
C HIS A 190 1.08 9.70 -3.91
N SER A 191 2.17 8.98 -3.65
CA SER A 191 2.40 8.35 -2.35
C SER A 191 2.44 9.39 -1.23
N ASP A 192 3.18 10.49 -1.41
CA ASP A 192 3.32 11.55 -0.42
C ASP A 192 2.01 12.30 -0.20
N VAL A 193 1.20 12.52 -1.24
CA VAL A 193 -0.17 13.03 -1.06
C VAL A 193 -1.02 12.08 -0.22
N ALA A 194 -0.92 10.77 -0.46
CA ALA A 194 -1.70 9.80 0.29
C ALA A 194 -1.21 9.63 1.74
N MET A 195 0.08 9.82 1.98
CA MET A 195 0.75 9.60 3.28
C MET A 195 0.79 10.83 4.17
N LEU A 196 1.03 12.00 3.58
CA LEU A 196 1.40 13.22 4.31
C LEU A 196 0.33 14.31 4.27
N GLU A 197 -0.58 14.26 3.28
CA GLU A 197 -1.65 15.24 3.13
C GLU A 197 -2.99 14.72 3.67
N THR A 198 -4.02 15.58 3.63
CA THR A 198 -5.42 15.20 3.88
C THR A 198 -6.22 15.33 2.57
N PRO A 199 -6.30 14.28 1.74
CA PRO A 199 -7.03 14.33 0.49
C PRO A 199 -8.53 14.55 0.69
N VAL A 200 -9.17 15.21 -0.27
CA VAL A 200 -10.63 15.42 -0.25
C VAL A 200 -11.37 14.07 -0.31
N LEU A 201 -12.19 13.81 0.70
CA LEU A 201 -13.08 12.66 0.72
C LEU A 201 -14.33 12.94 -0.12
N THR A 202 -14.69 11.96 -0.95
CA THR A 202 -15.84 12.03 -1.85
C THR A 202 -16.96 11.15 -1.32
N GLN A 203 -18.18 11.68 -1.24
CA GLN A 203 -19.35 10.91 -0.79
C GLN A 203 -19.72 9.85 -1.83
N VAL A 204 -20.07 8.64 -1.38
CA VAL A 204 -20.55 7.57 -2.27
C VAL A 204 -21.84 8.01 -2.95
N GLY A 205 -21.94 7.82 -4.26
CA GLY A 205 -23.10 8.24 -5.06
C GLY A 205 -22.98 9.64 -5.68
N SER A 206 -21.88 10.37 -5.43
CA SER A 206 -21.57 11.61 -6.16
C SER A 206 -21.00 11.34 -7.56
N GLU A 207 -20.97 12.38 -8.42
CA GLU A 207 -20.47 12.30 -9.79
C GLU A 207 -19.02 11.80 -9.83
N SER A 208 -18.80 10.72 -10.58
CA SER A 208 -17.49 10.17 -10.93
C SER A 208 -17.56 9.67 -12.36
N LEU A 209 -16.41 9.58 -13.03
CA LEU A 209 -16.37 9.01 -14.38
C LEU A 209 -16.82 7.53 -14.32
N PRO A 210 -17.47 7.04 -15.39
CA PRO A 210 -17.90 5.63 -15.48
C PRO A 210 -16.72 4.66 -15.63
N PHE A 211 -15.51 5.18 -15.82
CA PHE A 211 -14.25 4.46 -15.95
C PHE A 211 -13.17 5.05 -15.04
N GLY A 212 -12.02 4.39 -15.01
CA GLY A 212 -10.93 4.71 -14.09
C GLY A 212 -11.10 4.01 -12.73
N PRO A 213 -10.04 4.00 -11.93
CA PRO A 213 -10.06 3.35 -10.63
C PRO A 213 -11.01 4.08 -9.68
N LYS A 214 -11.51 3.36 -8.67
CA LYS A 214 -12.22 3.93 -7.52
C LYS A 214 -11.75 3.18 -6.28
N ARG A 215 -11.36 3.91 -5.24
CA ARG A 215 -10.92 3.37 -3.96
C ARG A 215 -11.94 3.75 -2.89
N PHE A 216 -12.39 2.77 -2.13
CA PHE A 216 -13.31 3.00 -1.02
C PHE A 216 -12.52 2.93 0.28
N ARG A 217 -12.89 3.76 1.25
CA ARG A 217 -12.32 3.78 2.60
C ARG A 217 -13.42 3.64 3.62
N ARG A 218 -13.15 2.85 4.67
CA ARG A 218 -13.99 2.72 5.84
C ARG A 218 -13.18 3.03 7.10
N GLU A 219 -13.53 4.10 7.79
CA GLU A 219 -12.85 4.42 9.05
C GLU A 219 -13.43 3.61 10.21
N LEU A 220 -12.56 3.19 11.12
CA LEU A 220 -12.91 2.49 12.34
C LEU A 220 -12.41 3.29 13.54
N LEU A 221 -13.34 3.75 14.36
CA LEU A 221 -13.03 4.50 15.56
C LEU A 221 -13.64 3.76 16.76
N ASP A 222 -12.79 3.29 17.68
CA ASP A 222 -13.21 2.62 18.92
C ASP A 222 -14.24 1.49 18.72
N GLY A 223 -14.03 0.66 17.69
CA GLY A 223 -14.93 -0.46 17.37
C GLY A 223 -16.25 -0.05 16.70
N GLN A 224 -16.46 1.24 16.44
CA GLN A 224 -17.58 1.74 15.65
C GLN A 224 -17.18 1.95 14.19
N THR A 225 -18.07 1.54 13.29
CA THR A 225 -17.88 1.71 11.85
C THR A 225 -18.28 3.11 11.41
N GLY A 226 -17.36 3.82 10.77
CA GLY A 226 -17.63 5.07 10.08
C GLY A 226 -18.34 4.86 8.74
N ALA A 227 -18.73 5.97 8.11
CA ALA A 227 -19.30 5.97 6.77
C ALA A 227 -18.30 5.44 5.73
N VAL A 228 -18.80 4.77 4.69
CA VAL A 228 -18.00 4.43 3.51
C VAL A 228 -17.83 5.69 2.68
N THR A 229 -16.58 6.05 2.39
CA THR A 229 -16.25 7.18 1.51
C THR A 229 -15.45 6.70 0.31
N LEU A 230 -15.52 7.45 -0.79
CA LEU A 230 -14.55 7.33 -1.88
C LEU A 230 -13.36 8.22 -1.53
N THR A 231 -12.16 7.68 -1.65
CA THR A 231 -10.93 8.45 -1.47
C THR A 231 -10.41 8.95 -2.82
N GLY A 232 -9.57 9.98 -2.78
CA GLY A 232 -8.73 10.32 -3.92
C GLY A 232 -7.93 9.10 -4.36
N ILE A 233 -7.87 8.83 -5.67
CA ILE A 233 -7.23 7.63 -6.25
C ILE A 233 -5.70 7.75 -6.32
N HIS A 234 -5.07 8.42 -5.36
CA HIS A 234 -3.63 8.70 -5.38
C HIS A 234 -2.80 7.42 -5.41
N TRP A 235 -3.13 6.39 -4.62
CA TRP A 235 -2.47 5.09 -4.72
C TRP A 235 -2.59 4.47 -6.11
N SER A 236 -3.77 4.54 -6.74
CA SER A 236 -3.95 4.03 -8.11
C SER A 236 -3.24 4.85 -9.18
N LEU A 237 -3.06 6.16 -8.97
CA LEU A 237 -2.23 6.99 -9.85
C LEU A 237 -0.74 6.65 -9.67
N ALA A 238 -0.30 6.38 -8.43
CA ALA A 238 1.07 5.95 -8.16
C ALA A 238 1.36 4.57 -8.76
N GLU A 239 0.45 3.60 -8.58
CA GLU A 239 0.50 2.27 -9.21
C GLU A 239 0.53 2.37 -10.74
N ALA A 240 -0.27 3.26 -11.32
CA ALA A 240 -0.26 3.48 -12.77
C ALA A 240 1.09 4.06 -13.24
N ALA A 241 1.64 5.05 -12.53
CA ALA A 241 2.95 5.62 -12.84
C ALA A 241 4.05 4.55 -12.79
N VAL A 242 4.11 3.78 -11.71
CA VAL A 242 4.99 2.62 -11.56
C VAL A 242 4.79 1.61 -12.70
N GLY A 243 3.55 1.38 -13.11
CA GLY A 243 3.18 0.52 -14.23
C GLY A 243 3.83 0.90 -15.57
N PHE A 244 4.26 2.15 -15.74
CA PHE A 244 4.92 2.64 -16.96
C PHE A 244 6.44 2.54 -16.92
N VAL A 245 7.04 2.13 -15.80
CA VAL A 245 8.49 1.96 -15.67
C VAL A 245 8.99 0.91 -16.66
N THR A 246 9.99 1.31 -17.45
CA THR A 246 10.63 0.52 -18.50
C THR A 246 12.10 0.32 -18.12
N PRO A 247 12.47 -0.85 -17.57
CA PRO A 247 13.86 -1.17 -17.24
C PRO A 247 14.77 -1.06 -18.46
N SER A 248 16.06 -0.83 -18.21
CA SER A 248 17.07 -0.78 -19.28
C SER A 248 17.05 -2.07 -20.11
N GLY A 249 17.00 -1.93 -21.43
CA GLY A 249 16.93 -3.05 -22.38
C GLY A 249 15.52 -3.61 -22.63
N ALA A 250 14.50 -3.17 -21.89
CA ALA A 250 13.12 -3.59 -22.14
C ALA A 250 12.48 -2.78 -23.30
N ALA A 251 11.75 -3.46 -24.18
CA ALA A 251 11.03 -2.82 -25.30
C ALA A 251 9.66 -2.25 -24.90
N LYS A 252 9.14 -2.64 -23.74
CA LYS A 252 7.84 -2.24 -23.18
C LYS A 252 7.96 -2.13 -21.65
N PRO A 253 7.05 -1.43 -20.97
CA PRO A 253 7.02 -1.38 -19.51
C PRO A 253 7.07 -2.78 -18.90
N ALA A 254 7.97 -2.97 -17.94
CA ALA A 254 8.21 -4.22 -17.24
C ALA A 254 8.55 -3.95 -15.77
N PRO A 255 7.64 -3.31 -15.01
CA PRO A 255 7.91 -2.86 -13.64
C PRO A 255 8.33 -3.97 -12.68
N GLY A 256 7.91 -5.22 -12.92
CA GLY A 256 8.34 -6.39 -12.13
C GLY A 256 9.82 -6.75 -12.27
N GLN A 257 10.57 -6.09 -13.15
CA GLN A 257 12.02 -6.26 -13.31
C GLN A 257 12.81 -5.05 -12.78
N ASP A 258 12.14 -4.00 -12.30
CA ASP A 258 12.80 -2.80 -11.76
C ASP A 258 12.92 -2.91 -10.23
N PRO A 259 14.15 -2.87 -9.68
CA PRO A 259 14.37 -3.03 -8.24
C PRO A 259 13.81 -1.86 -7.41
N TRP A 260 13.75 -0.64 -7.97
CA TRP A 260 13.16 0.50 -7.28
C TRP A 260 11.64 0.31 -7.14
N VAL A 261 10.98 -0.26 -8.15
CA VAL A 261 9.55 -0.58 -8.08
C VAL A 261 9.26 -1.58 -6.95
N ARG A 262 10.09 -2.63 -6.83
CA ARG A 262 9.99 -3.60 -5.73
C ARG A 262 10.10 -2.92 -4.37
N SER A 263 11.12 -2.08 -4.20
CA SER A 263 11.36 -1.31 -2.96
C SER A 263 10.25 -0.32 -2.65
N TRP A 264 9.66 0.32 -3.66
CA TRP A 264 8.51 1.21 -3.50
C TRP A 264 7.31 0.47 -2.91
N TYR A 265 6.91 -0.68 -3.49
CA TYR A 265 5.82 -1.48 -2.95
C TYR A 265 6.11 -2.01 -1.55
N GLU A 266 7.33 -2.51 -1.30
CA GLU A 266 7.72 -2.98 0.04
C GLU A 266 7.59 -1.85 1.08
N ALA A 267 8.07 -0.65 0.75
CA ALA A 267 8.01 0.51 1.63
C ALA A 267 6.56 0.98 1.89
N THR A 268 5.75 1.13 0.84
CA THR A 268 4.38 1.64 0.95
C THR A 268 3.46 0.65 1.64
N VAL A 269 3.56 -0.65 1.36
CA VAL A 269 2.80 -1.69 2.08
C VAL A 269 3.20 -1.71 3.56
N THR A 270 4.50 -1.68 3.86
CA THR A 270 4.97 -1.67 5.25
C THR A 270 4.46 -0.42 5.98
N TRP A 271 4.49 0.75 5.34
CA TRP A 271 3.93 1.97 5.92
C TRP A 271 2.41 1.90 6.13
N MET A 272 1.67 1.37 5.15
CA MET A 272 0.22 1.18 5.24
C MET A 272 -0.12 0.32 6.46
N GLN A 273 0.54 -0.82 6.63
CA GLN A 273 0.31 -1.71 7.77
C GLN A 273 0.75 -1.08 9.09
N GLY A 274 1.87 -0.35 9.10
CA GLY A 274 2.35 0.36 10.29
C GLY A 274 1.45 1.51 10.76
N THR A 275 0.58 2.01 9.87
CA THR A 275 -0.38 3.08 10.14
C THR A 275 -1.82 2.59 10.19
N ASP A 276 -2.04 1.27 10.26
CA ASP A 276 -3.36 0.60 10.21
C ASP A 276 -4.21 1.05 8.99
N GLN A 277 -3.56 1.36 7.86
CA GLN A 277 -4.17 1.67 6.55
C GLN A 277 -4.17 0.46 5.62
N HIS A 278 -4.84 -0.60 6.04
CA HIS A 278 -4.93 -1.86 5.30
C HIS A 278 -5.55 -1.71 3.90
N ASP A 279 -4.85 -2.19 2.87
CA ASP A 279 -5.23 -2.12 1.45
C ASP A 279 -4.76 -3.40 0.71
N GLU A 280 -5.65 -4.38 0.62
CA GLU A 280 -5.37 -5.66 -0.06
C GLU A 280 -5.09 -5.50 -1.56
N GLU A 281 -5.69 -4.49 -2.23
CA GLU A 281 -5.50 -4.30 -3.67
C GLU A 281 -4.08 -3.81 -3.98
N HIS A 282 -3.52 -2.92 -3.15
CA HIS A 282 -2.15 -2.43 -3.30
C HIS A 282 -1.12 -3.56 -3.14
N LEU A 283 -1.32 -4.42 -2.14
CA LEU A 283 -0.46 -5.57 -1.90
C LEU A 283 -0.60 -6.65 -2.99
N ASN A 284 -1.82 -6.91 -3.46
CA ASN A 284 -2.04 -7.82 -4.58
C ASN A 284 -1.41 -7.32 -5.89
N ALA A 285 -1.39 -5.99 -6.11
CA ALA A 285 -0.67 -5.40 -7.24
C ALA A 285 0.84 -5.65 -7.13
N ALA A 286 1.43 -5.51 -5.94
CA ALA A 286 2.83 -5.84 -5.68
C ALA A 286 3.13 -7.32 -5.96
N LEU A 287 2.34 -8.25 -5.41
CA LEU A 287 2.52 -9.69 -5.59
C LEU A 287 2.29 -10.15 -7.04
N SER A 288 1.45 -9.46 -7.80
CA SER A 288 1.28 -9.73 -9.23
C SER A 288 2.53 -9.43 -10.04
N LEU A 289 3.34 -8.46 -9.60
CA LEU A 289 4.62 -8.11 -10.23
C LEU A 289 5.78 -8.94 -9.69
N PHE A 290 5.74 -9.31 -8.40
CA PHE A 290 6.81 -9.99 -7.68
C PHE A 290 6.32 -11.25 -6.95
N PRO A 291 5.81 -12.27 -7.67
CA PRO A 291 5.16 -13.43 -7.06
C PRO A 291 6.11 -14.35 -6.27
N ALA A 292 7.43 -14.15 -6.39
CA ALA A 292 8.47 -14.88 -5.67
C ALA A 292 9.10 -14.07 -4.53
N ASP A 293 8.65 -12.84 -4.26
CA ASP A 293 9.22 -12.00 -3.21
C ASP A 293 8.74 -12.46 -1.82
N SER A 294 9.68 -12.98 -1.04
CA SER A 294 9.43 -13.50 0.31
C SER A 294 8.88 -12.42 1.24
N ARG A 295 9.39 -11.17 1.16
CA ARG A 295 8.98 -10.09 2.05
C ARG A 295 7.56 -9.64 1.75
N LEU A 296 7.17 -9.57 0.49
CA LEU A 296 5.78 -9.26 0.11
C LEU A 296 4.81 -10.36 0.56
N TRP A 297 5.21 -11.64 0.48
CA TRP A 297 4.40 -12.74 1.04
C TRP A 297 4.28 -12.66 2.56
N PHE A 298 5.36 -12.29 3.26
CA PHE A 298 5.31 -12.04 4.70
C PHE A 298 4.32 -10.92 5.04
N LEU A 299 4.39 -9.78 4.34
CA LEU A 299 3.46 -8.66 4.54
C LEU A 299 2.01 -9.08 4.25
N ALA A 300 1.77 -9.94 3.25
CA ALA A 300 0.44 -10.49 2.99
C ALA A 300 -0.07 -11.39 4.11
N GLY A 301 0.83 -12.17 4.72
CA GLY A 301 0.51 -12.91 5.94
C GLY A 301 0.06 -11.98 7.08
N CYS A 302 0.81 -10.91 7.32
CA CYS A 302 0.47 -9.91 8.34
C CYS A 302 -0.85 -9.19 8.05
N GLU A 303 -1.14 -8.89 6.77
CA GLU A 303 -2.39 -8.25 6.34
C GLU A 303 -3.61 -9.12 6.68
N HIS A 304 -3.58 -10.38 6.26
CA HIS A 304 -4.68 -11.31 6.51
C HIS A 304 -4.81 -11.66 8.00
N GLU A 305 -3.70 -11.71 8.73
CA GLU A 305 -3.72 -11.85 10.18
C GLU A 305 -4.39 -10.64 10.86
N ALA A 306 -4.16 -9.41 10.37
CA ALA A 306 -4.83 -8.21 10.83
C ALA A 306 -6.33 -8.26 10.50
N TYR A 307 -6.71 -8.63 9.27
CA TYR A 307 -8.12 -8.80 8.89
C TYR A 307 -8.84 -9.83 9.75
N ALA A 308 -8.17 -10.86 10.24
CA ALA A 308 -8.74 -11.84 11.16
C ALA A 308 -8.94 -11.32 12.60
N SER A 309 -8.41 -10.14 12.94
CA SER A 309 -8.50 -9.60 14.29
C SER A 309 -9.95 -9.27 14.69
N PRO A 310 -10.34 -9.43 15.96
CA PRO A 310 -11.67 -9.06 16.42
C PRO A 310 -12.05 -7.60 16.12
N ALA A 311 -11.08 -6.68 16.21
CA ALA A 311 -11.30 -5.26 15.95
C ALA A 311 -11.78 -5.01 14.50
N ILE A 312 -11.18 -5.71 13.53
CA ILE A 312 -11.58 -5.60 12.13
C ILE A 312 -12.83 -6.45 11.85
N GLN A 313 -12.93 -7.66 12.37
CA GLN A 313 -14.08 -8.54 12.11
C GLN A 313 -15.41 -7.96 12.62
N VAL A 314 -15.42 -7.36 13.82
CA VAL A 314 -16.59 -6.63 14.35
C VAL A 314 -17.00 -5.46 13.43
N ALA A 315 -16.02 -4.80 12.81
CA ALA A 315 -16.29 -3.77 11.82
C ALA A 315 -16.99 -4.30 10.57
N LEU A 316 -16.60 -5.50 10.14
CA LEU A 316 -17.10 -6.13 8.93
C LEU A 316 -18.50 -6.71 9.15
N ASP A 317 -18.83 -7.18 10.35
CA ASP A 317 -20.13 -7.78 10.69
C ASP A 317 -21.33 -6.82 10.50
N GLY A 318 -21.09 -5.50 10.44
CA GLY A 318 -22.11 -4.49 10.10
C GLY A 318 -22.15 -4.08 8.61
N ALA A 319 -21.18 -4.51 7.81
CA ALA A 319 -20.98 -4.07 6.43
C ALA A 319 -21.41 -5.17 5.44
N ARG A 320 -22.69 -5.16 5.06
CA ARG A 320 -23.28 -6.11 4.07
C ARG A 320 -22.54 -6.15 2.73
N ASP A 321 -21.74 -5.14 2.41
CA ASP A 321 -20.98 -5.01 1.16
C ASP A 321 -19.51 -5.46 1.27
N ALA A 322 -19.06 -5.98 2.42
CA ALA A 322 -17.67 -6.41 2.68
C ALA A 322 -17.19 -7.64 1.88
N GLY A 323 -17.90 -8.04 0.81
CA GLY A 323 -17.87 -9.35 0.15
C GLY A 323 -16.55 -9.85 -0.45
N ARG A 324 -15.41 -9.18 -0.20
CA ARG A 324 -14.06 -9.67 -0.51
C ARG A 324 -13.29 -10.21 0.70
N LEU A 325 -13.55 -9.66 1.88
CA LEU A 325 -12.93 -10.14 3.12
C LEU A 325 -13.72 -11.34 3.67
N GLY A 326 -12.99 -12.38 4.02
CA GLY A 326 -13.54 -13.60 4.60
C GLY A 326 -13.81 -13.47 6.09
N THR A 327 -14.34 -14.55 6.66
CA THR A 327 -14.46 -14.67 8.12
C THR A 327 -13.07 -14.67 8.76
N ALA A 328 -13.00 -14.41 10.07
CA ALA A 328 -11.75 -14.51 10.83
C ALA A 328 -10.97 -15.80 10.53
N ARG A 329 -11.68 -16.93 10.39
CA ARG A 329 -11.06 -18.22 10.10
C ARG A 329 -10.56 -18.34 8.66
N ASP A 330 -11.25 -17.73 7.69
CA ASP A 330 -10.79 -17.71 6.30
C ASP A 330 -9.57 -16.83 6.13
N GLU A 331 -9.55 -15.67 6.78
CA GLU A 331 -8.41 -14.77 6.79
C GLU A 331 -7.19 -15.39 7.47
N LEU A 332 -7.36 -16.11 8.59
CA LEU A 332 -6.26 -16.88 9.20
C LEU A 332 -5.69 -17.96 8.27
N ARG A 333 -6.53 -18.61 7.44
CA ARG A 333 -6.03 -19.58 6.44
C ARG A 333 -5.23 -18.88 5.35
N ARG A 334 -5.70 -17.75 4.85
CA ARG A 334 -4.94 -16.93 3.87
C ARG A 334 -3.61 -16.45 4.46
N ALA A 335 -3.61 -16.04 5.73
CA ALA A 335 -2.40 -15.66 6.46
C ALA A 335 -1.40 -16.81 6.54
N ARG A 336 -1.85 -18.01 6.95
CA ARG A 336 -1.04 -19.22 6.96
C ARG A 336 -0.41 -19.49 5.59
N ASP A 337 -1.21 -19.50 4.52
CA ASP A 337 -0.74 -19.80 3.16
C ASP A 337 0.28 -18.76 2.67
N ALA A 338 0.10 -17.49 3.03
CA ALA A 338 1.06 -16.43 2.72
C ALA A 338 2.38 -16.58 3.52
N PHE A 339 2.33 -16.87 4.82
CA PHE A 339 3.53 -17.14 5.61
C PHE A 339 4.28 -18.38 5.13
N VAL A 340 3.57 -19.45 4.73
CA VAL A 340 4.19 -20.63 4.11
C VAL A 340 4.95 -20.24 2.84
N ARG A 341 4.35 -19.47 1.92
CA ARG A 341 5.04 -18.97 0.72
C ARG A 341 6.24 -18.08 1.03
N SER A 342 6.15 -17.26 2.08
CA SER A 342 7.29 -16.47 2.56
C SER A 342 8.44 -17.37 3.00
N ILE A 343 8.16 -18.44 3.75
CA ILE A 343 9.15 -19.39 4.28
C ILE A 343 9.71 -20.28 3.15
N GLU A 344 8.89 -20.70 2.18
CA GLU A 344 9.37 -21.43 1.00
C GLU A 344 10.41 -20.62 0.22
N ALA A 345 10.22 -19.30 0.11
CA ALA A 345 11.16 -18.40 -0.55
C ALA A 345 12.38 -18.06 0.33
N THR A 346 12.21 -17.90 1.65
CA THR A 346 13.28 -17.65 2.62
C THR A 346 13.07 -18.51 3.88
N PRO A 347 13.65 -19.72 3.93
CA PRO A 347 13.41 -20.65 5.04
C PRO A 347 13.83 -20.14 6.41
N ASP A 348 14.88 -19.33 6.47
CA ASP A 348 15.45 -18.84 7.73
C ASP A 348 14.85 -17.50 8.19
N ASN A 349 13.63 -17.15 7.76
CA ASN A 349 12.97 -15.91 8.20
C ASN A 349 12.30 -16.12 9.59
N PRO A 350 12.87 -15.61 10.69
CA PRO A 350 12.36 -15.90 12.03
C PRO A 350 11.03 -15.18 12.32
N GLU A 351 10.77 -14.04 11.68
CA GLU A 351 9.49 -13.34 11.82
C GLU A 351 8.36 -14.10 11.14
N ALA A 352 8.59 -14.64 9.95
CA ALA A 352 7.58 -15.44 9.26
C ALA A 352 7.20 -16.70 10.08
N HIS A 353 8.18 -17.37 10.69
CA HIS A 353 7.92 -18.48 11.60
C HIS A 353 7.17 -18.08 12.87
N LEU A 354 7.52 -16.93 13.46
CA LEU A 354 6.83 -16.36 14.61
C LEU A 354 5.33 -16.18 14.33
N HIS A 355 5.01 -15.52 13.22
CA HIS A 355 3.63 -15.24 12.83
C HIS A 355 2.88 -16.52 12.40
N LEU A 356 3.53 -17.42 11.66
CA LEU A 356 2.94 -18.72 11.28
C LEU A 356 2.55 -19.53 12.53
N GLY A 357 3.43 -19.61 13.53
CA GLY A 357 3.13 -20.31 14.79
C GLY A 357 1.93 -19.72 15.53
N ARG A 358 1.80 -18.39 15.56
CA ARG A 358 0.60 -17.75 16.13
C ARG A 358 -0.65 -18.09 15.34
N VAL A 359 -0.61 -17.97 14.02
CA VAL A 359 -1.76 -18.25 13.14
C VAL A 359 -2.22 -19.70 13.26
N LEU A 360 -1.29 -20.66 13.27
CA LEU A 360 -1.60 -22.08 13.50
C LEU A 360 -2.27 -22.30 14.85
N THR A 361 -1.76 -21.68 15.92
CA THR A 361 -2.38 -21.74 17.26
C THR A 361 -3.82 -21.20 17.24
N LEU A 362 -4.09 -20.11 16.51
CA LEU A 362 -5.43 -19.52 16.37
C LEU A 362 -6.37 -20.39 15.51
N LEU A 363 -5.84 -21.11 14.53
CA LEU A 363 -6.59 -22.06 13.71
C LEU A 363 -6.94 -23.37 14.46
N GLY A 364 -6.26 -23.63 15.57
CA GLY A 364 -6.41 -24.83 16.39
C GLY A 364 -5.30 -25.86 16.20
N ASP A 365 -4.34 -25.60 15.32
CA ASP A 365 -3.26 -26.51 14.92
C ASP A 365 -2.01 -26.29 15.80
N ALA A 366 -2.20 -26.28 17.12
CA ALA A 366 -1.16 -25.88 18.07
C ALA A 366 0.04 -26.85 18.15
N GLU A 367 -0.13 -28.13 17.82
CA GLU A 367 1.01 -29.06 17.74
C GLU A 367 1.98 -28.68 16.61
N GLU A 368 1.46 -28.27 15.45
CA GLU A 368 2.25 -27.80 14.31
C GLU A 368 2.88 -26.42 14.57
N ALA A 369 2.22 -25.59 15.40
CA ALA A 369 2.73 -24.27 15.77
C ALA A 369 4.04 -24.32 16.59
N ILE A 370 4.18 -25.28 17.50
CA ILE A 370 5.27 -25.31 18.50
C ILE A 370 6.67 -25.37 17.85
N PRO A 371 6.95 -26.23 16.85
CA PRO A 371 8.23 -26.20 16.14
C PRO A 371 8.59 -24.84 15.54
N HIS A 372 7.62 -24.14 14.94
CA HIS A 372 7.83 -22.80 14.38
C HIS A 372 8.12 -21.73 15.44
N LEU A 373 7.68 -21.93 16.68
CA LEU A 373 7.92 -20.98 17.77
C LEU A 373 9.18 -21.30 18.59
N THR A 374 9.68 -22.54 18.51
CA THR A 374 10.87 -22.97 19.26
C THR A 374 12.17 -22.75 18.48
N ALA A 375 12.19 -23.07 17.19
CA ALA A 375 13.40 -22.96 16.35
C ALA A 375 13.97 -21.54 16.19
N PRO A 376 13.16 -20.47 16.01
CA PRO A 376 13.69 -19.12 15.71
C PRO A 376 14.00 -18.27 16.95
N HIS A 377 13.81 -18.77 18.18
CA HIS A 377 13.85 -17.93 19.38
C HIS A 377 15.14 -17.07 19.49
N ASP A 378 16.29 -17.66 19.21
CA ASP A 378 17.59 -17.00 19.37
C ASP A 378 17.97 -16.07 18.21
N THR A 379 17.30 -16.20 17.05
CA THR A 379 17.58 -15.40 15.84
C THR A 379 16.64 -14.21 15.65
N LEU A 380 15.61 -14.07 16.49
CA LEU A 380 14.71 -12.92 16.45
C LEU A 380 15.46 -11.61 16.77
N PRO A 381 15.37 -10.58 15.90
CA PRO A 381 16.28 -9.44 15.92
C PRO A 381 16.04 -8.47 17.08
N SER A 382 14.86 -8.48 17.70
CA SER A 382 14.52 -7.55 18.78
C SER A 382 14.01 -8.26 20.03
N ILE A 383 14.22 -7.63 21.20
CA ILE A 383 13.66 -8.09 22.48
C ILE A 383 12.13 -8.16 22.43
N ARG A 384 11.49 -7.27 21.66
CA ARG A 384 10.03 -7.23 21.45
C ARG A 384 9.52 -8.46 20.71
N LEU A 385 10.20 -8.87 19.64
CA LEU A 385 9.82 -10.07 18.89
C LEU A 385 10.07 -11.33 19.73
N ARG A 386 11.15 -11.38 20.53
CA ARG A 386 11.38 -12.45 21.51
C ARG A 386 10.28 -12.53 22.57
N TYR A 387 9.76 -11.39 23.01
CA TYR A 387 8.61 -11.35 23.91
C TYR A 387 7.34 -11.93 23.26
N PHE A 388 7.00 -11.50 22.04
CA PHE A 388 5.86 -12.06 21.32
C PHE A 388 6.00 -13.57 21.08
N ASN A 389 7.20 -14.02 20.71
CA ASN A 389 7.51 -15.44 20.56
C ASN A 389 7.21 -16.23 21.83
N ARG A 390 7.66 -15.76 22.99
CA ARG A 390 7.40 -16.41 24.28
C ARG A 390 5.91 -16.40 24.64
N MET A 391 5.20 -15.32 24.35
CA MET A 391 3.74 -15.25 24.55
C MET A 391 2.99 -16.24 23.65
N PHE A 392 3.35 -16.35 22.36
CA PHE A 392 2.70 -17.29 21.43
C PHE A 392 3.06 -18.74 21.74
N LEU A 393 4.32 -19.01 22.12
CA LEU A 393 4.76 -20.34 22.54
C LEU A 393 3.98 -20.81 23.77
N GLY A 394 3.82 -19.95 24.78
CA GLY A 394 2.99 -20.24 25.95
C GLY A 394 1.55 -20.56 25.58
N ALA A 395 0.95 -19.78 24.68
CA ALA A 395 -0.42 -20.00 24.21
C ALA A 395 -0.57 -21.33 23.44
N GLY A 396 0.39 -21.68 22.57
CA GLY A 396 0.41 -22.94 21.86
C GLY A 396 0.56 -24.14 22.80
N LEU A 397 1.49 -24.06 23.76
CA LEU A 397 1.71 -25.09 24.78
C LEU A 397 0.49 -25.30 25.67
N GLU A 398 -0.24 -24.23 26.02
CA GLU A 398 -1.50 -24.31 26.76
C GLU A 398 -2.56 -25.10 25.97
N ARG A 399 -2.66 -24.90 24.65
CA ARG A 399 -3.63 -25.60 23.79
C ARG A 399 -3.40 -27.11 23.70
N VAL A 400 -2.14 -27.53 23.78
CA VAL A 400 -1.74 -28.95 23.82
C VAL A 400 -1.57 -29.48 25.26
N GLN A 401 -2.06 -28.74 26.25
CA GLN A 401 -2.05 -29.12 27.68
C GLN A 401 -0.66 -29.34 28.31
N ARG A 402 0.41 -28.81 27.69
CA ARG A 402 1.77 -28.79 28.25
C ARG A 402 1.92 -27.62 29.22
N PHE A 403 1.16 -27.66 30.30
CA PHE A 403 0.96 -26.49 31.16
C PHE A 403 2.20 -26.03 31.94
N SER A 404 3.14 -26.93 32.25
CA SER A 404 4.39 -26.52 32.92
C SER A 404 5.23 -25.67 31.96
N ASP A 405 5.46 -26.18 30.75
CA ASP A 405 6.24 -25.49 29.72
C ASP A 405 5.57 -24.17 29.31
N ALA A 406 4.23 -24.13 29.27
CA ALA A 406 3.48 -22.90 29.01
C ALA A 406 3.73 -21.84 30.10
N ALA A 407 3.77 -22.26 31.38
CA ALA A 407 4.09 -21.37 32.48
C ALA A 407 5.51 -20.82 32.36
N ASP A 408 6.49 -21.66 32.02
CA ASP A 408 7.88 -21.25 31.81
C ASP A 408 8.01 -20.23 30.68
N ALA A 409 7.30 -20.43 29.56
CA ALA A 409 7.29 -19.49 28.44
C ALA A 409 6.69 -18.13 28.82
N TYR A 410 5.59 -18.10 29.58
CA TYR A 410 5.04 -16.84 30.08
C TYR A 410 5.95 -16.17 31.12
N ASP A 411 6.64 -16.94 31.96
CA ASP A 411 7.62 -16.41 32.92
C ASP A 411 8.87 -15.86 32.19
N ASP A 412 9.29 -16.46 31.08
CA ASP A 412 10.29 -15.88 30.16
C ASP A 412 9.83 -14.54 29.58
N ALA A 413 8.58 -14.44 29.10
CA ALA A 413 8.03 -13.19 28.60
C ALA A 413 8.02 -12.09 29.68
N ALA A 414 7.65 -12.44 30.91
CA ALA A 414 7.73 -11.54 32.06
C ALA A 414 9.17 -11.14 32.44
N ARG A 415 10.18 -12.00 32.18
CA ARG A 415 11.59 -11.62 32.35
C ARG A 415 12.05 -10.61 31.29
N LEU A 416 11.61 -10.77 30.04
CA LEU A 416 11.96 -9.85 28.95
C LEU A 416 11.32 -8.47 29.15
N PHE A 417 10.08 -8.41 29.64
CA PHE A 417 9.38 -7.17 29.98
C PHE A 417 8.76 -7.28 31.38
N PRO A 418 9.51 -6.93 32.45
CA PRO A 418 9.05 -7.06 33.84
C PRO A 418 7.80 -6.26 34.21
N ARG A 419 7.46 -5.25 33.40
CA ARG A 419 6.28 -4.40 33.58
C ARG A 419 5.14 -4.73 32.61
N ALA A 420 5.29 -5.76 31.78
CA ALA A 420 4.20 -6.20 30.91
C ALA A 420 3.13 -6.95 31.70
N GLN A 421 1.88 -6.58 31.47
CA GLN A 421 0.72 -7.12 32.17
C GLN A 421 0.30 -8.47 31.60
N SER A 422 0.38 -8.63 30.27
CA SER A 422 -0.08 -9.78 29.50
C SER A 422 0.50 -11.12 29.99
N PRO A 423 1.82 -11.28 30.26
CA PRO A 423 2.33 -12.54 30.76
C PRO A 423 1.79 -12.88 32.16
N LEU A 424 1.59 -11.89 33.04
CA LEU A 424 1.03 -12.11 34.38
C LEU A 424 -0.45 -12.53 34.31
N LEU A 425 -1.21 -11.89 33.42
CA LEU A 425 -2.59 -12.28 33.13
C LEU A 425 -2.67 -13.71 32.58
N ALA A 426 -1.79 -14.06 31.63
CA ALA A 426 -1.70 -15.39 31.06
C ALA A 426 -1.32 -16.45 32.12
N ARG A 427 -0.33 -16.15 32.98
CA ARG A 427 0.05 -17.03 34.11
C ARG A 427 -1.11 -17.26 35.07
N SER A 428 -1.85 -16.20 35.43
CA SER A 428 -3.00 -16.32 36.31
C SER A 428 -4.13 -17.15 35.70
N ALA A 429 -4.45 -16.91 34.43
CA ALA A 429 -5.47 -17.65 33.70
C ALA A 429 -5.10 -19.15 33.59
N LEU A 430 -3.85 -19.45 33.27
CA LEU A 430 -3.32 -20.82 33.20
C LEU A 430 -3.41 -21.54 34.55
N ALA A 431 -3.01 -20.87 35.64
CA ALA A 431 -3.09 -21.42 36.99
C ALA A 431 -4.54 -21.68 37.41
N ARG A 432 -5.47 -20.76 37.09
CA ARG A 432 -6.91 -20.96 37.32
C ARG A 432 -7.47 -22.16 36.57
N ARG A 433 -7.09 -22.39 35.31
CA ARG A 433 -7.53 -23.58 34.54
C ARG A 433 -7.09 -24.90 35.16
N ARG A 434 -6.07 -24.87 36.02
CA ARG A 434 -5.52 -26.02 36.74
C ARG A 434 -5.96 -26.08 38.21
N ASP A 435 -6.93 -25.24 38.61
CA ASP A 435 -7.37 -25.09 40.00
C ASP A 435 -6.21 -24.76 40.99
N ALA A 436 -5.13 -24.15 40.48
CA ALA A 436 -3.99 -23.72 41.28
C ALA A 436 -4.20 -22.26 41.75
N TYR A 437 -5.03 -22.10 42.79
CA TYR A 437 -5.49 -20.78 43.25
C TYR A 437 -4.40 -19.89 43.83
N GLU A 438 -3.39 -20.45 44.52
CA GLU A 438 -2.31 -19.66 45.11
C GLU A 438 -1.37 -19.08 44.03
N PRO A 439 -0.85 -19.88 43.07
CA PRO A 439 -0.09 -19.32 41.94
C PRO A 439 -0.90 -18.35 41.08
N ALA A 440 -2.21 -18.58 40.94
CA ALA A 440 -3.10 -17.65 40.24
C ALA A 440 -3.16 -16.30 40.95
N ARG A 441 -3.30 -16.27 42.29
CA ARG A 441 -3.33 -15.05 43.10
C ARG A 441 -2.00 -14.32 43.09
N ASP A 442 -0.88 -15.04 43.16
CA ASP A 442 0.46 -14.44 43.12
C ASP A 442 0.71 -13.69 41.82
N ALA A 443 0.31 -14.26 40.68
CA ALA A 443 0.42 -13.60 39.39
C ALA A 443 -0.39 -12.30 39.34
N VAL A 444 -1.60 -12.28 39.91
CA VAL A 444 -2.39 -11.03 39.94
C VAL A 444 -1.86 -10.06 41.00
N ALA A 445 -1.35 -10.53 42.15
CA ALA A 445 -0.66 -9.69 43.13
C ALA A 445 0.52 -8.94 42.52
N ARG A 446 1.33 -9.63 41.69
CA ARG A 446 2.40 -9.01 40.90
C ARG A 446 1.86 -7.99 39.90
N LEU A 447 0.74 -8.28 39.23
CA LEU A 447 0.09 -7.35 38.30
C LEU A 447 -0.35 -6.07 39.01
N TRP A 448 -1.01 -6.16 40.16
CA TRP A 448 -1.45 -4.99 40.94
C TRP A 448 -0.30 -4.21 41.57
N ALA A 449 0.86 -4.86 41.77
CA ALA A 449 2.08 -4.20 42.23
C ALA A 449 2.80 -3.41 41.13
N LEU A 450 2.42 -3.57 39.85
CA LEU A 450 2.98 -2.76 38.77
C LEU A 450 2.52 -1.31 38.93
N ALA A 451 3.48 -0.39 39.08
CA ALA A 451 3.19 1.04 39.15
C ALA A 451 2.58 1.53 37.82
N PRO A 452 1.44 2.25 37.83
CA PRO A 452 0.92 2.91 36.64
C PRO A 452 1.96 3.89 36.10
N GLY A 453 2.40 3.70 34.86
CA GLY A 453 3.36 4.58 34.17
C GLY A 453 2.71 5.31 32.99
N ALA A 454 3.32 6.41 32.55
CA ALA A 454 2.85 7.19 31.40
C ALA A 454 2.96 6.42 30.06
N ASP A 455 3.87 5.43 29.99
CA ASP A 455 3.96 4.43 28.94
C ASP A 455 3.65 3.07 29.57
N ASP A 456 2.51 2.48 29.21
CA ASP A 456 2.17 1.11 29.61
C ASP A 456 3.10 0.16 28.84
N ASP A 457 4.18 -0.27 29.50
CA ASP A 457 5.36 -0.98 28.95
C ASP A 457 5.05 -2.38 28.36
N ASP A 458 3.79 -2.77 28.21
CA ASP A 458 3.41 -4.03 27.62
C ASP A 458 3.50 -3.98 26.08
N PRO A 459 4.45 -4.70 25.46
CA PRO A 459 4.60 -4.67 24.01
C PRO A 459 3.38 -5.21 23.25
N TRP A 460 2.50 -5.98 23.93
CA TRP A 460 1.28 -6.53 23.35
C TRP A 460 0.39 -5.45 22.75
N TRP A 461 0.37 -4.25 23.34
CA TRP A 461 -0.40 -3.12 22.83
C TRP A 461 -0.01 -2.75 21.40
N ALA A 462 1.22 -2.97 20.96
CA ALA A 462 1.70 -2.58 19.63
C ALA A 462 1.89 -3.78 18.68
N TYR A 463 1.38 -4.97 19.03
CA TYR A 463 1.61 -6.18 18.23
C TYR A 463 1.12 -6.04 16.79
N SER A 464 -0.08 -5.48 16.58
CA SER A 464 -0.72 -5.40 15.25
C SER A 464 0.16 -4.72 14.19
N VAL A 465 1.01 -3.79 14.60
CA VAL A 465 1.88 -3.00 13.72
C VAL A 465 3.38 -3.30 13.90
N ALA A 466 3.74 -4.28 14.75
CA ALA A 466 5.13 -4.50 15.14
C ALA A 466 6.04 -4.87 13.97
N HIS A 467 5.53 -5.64 13.01
CA HIS A 467 6.21 -6.06 11.78
C HIS A 467 6.58 -4.89 10.84
N ALA A 468 5.96 -3.73 11.06
CA ALA A 468 6.13 -2.52 10.25
C ALA A 468 7.02 -1.45 10.90
N SER A 469 7.72 -1.77 11.99
CA SER A 469 8.56 -0.81 12.74
C SER A 469 9.71 -0.16 11.92
N GLY A 470 10.08 -0.74 10.78
CA GLY A 470 11.07 -0.19 9.84
C GLY A 470 10.50 0.66 8.69
N ALA A 471 9.19 0.92 8.66
CA ALA A 471 8.52 1.60 7.55
C ALA A 471 9.18 2.94 7.16
N ASP A 472 9.48 3.80 8.13
CA ASP A 472 10.05 5.14 7.87
C ASP A 472 11.40 5.05 7.14
N ALA A 473 12.25 4.08 7.51
CA ALA A 473 13.54 3.86 6.87
C ALA A 473 13.39 3.34 5.43
N LEU A 474 12.44 2.40 5.21
CA LEU A 474 12.14 1.90 3.88
C LEU A 474 11.64 3.03 2.96
N VAL A 475 10.66 3.80 3.44
CA VAL A 475 10.10 4.96 2.70
C VAL A 475 11.20 5.98 2.38
N THR A 476 12.04 6.32 3.36
CA THR A 476 13.16 7.26 3.15
C THR A 476 14.11 6.78 2.07
N SER A 477 14.45 5.48 2.05
CA SER A 477 15.34 4.92 1.02
C SER A 477 14.78 5.04 -0.40
N VAL A 478 13.46 4.92 -0.55
CA VAL A 478 12.78 5.05 -1.85
C VAL A 478 12.76 6.51 -2.32
N TRP A 479 12.59 7.47 -1.39
CA TRP A 479 12.73 8.90 -1.68
C TRP A 479 14.15 9.24 -2.14
N GLU A 480 15.17 8.79 -1.40
CA GLU A 480 16.58 9.06 -1.70
C GLU A 480 17.04 8.50 -3.04
N ALA A 481 16.49 7.38 -3.48
CA ALA A 481 16.81 6.80 -4.80
C ALA A 481 16.37 7.68 -5.99
N VAL A 482 15.40 8.57 -5.77
CA VAL A 482 14.76 9.39 -6.82
C VAL A 482 15.10 10.88 -6.69
N ARG A 483 15.47 11.35 -5.49
CA ARG A 483 16.20 12.61 -5.34
C ARG A 483 17.46 12.61 -6.22
#